data_AF-A0A3C1FZ69-F1
#
_entry.id   AF-A0A3C1FZ69-F1
#
_cell.length_a   1.000
_cell.length_b   1.000
_cell.length_c   1.000
_cell.angle_alpha   90.00
_cell.angle_beta   90.00
_cell.angle_gamma   90.00
#
_symmetry.space_group_name_H-M   'P 1'
#
loop_
_entity.id
_entity.type
_entity.pdbx_description
1 polymer ?
#
loop_
_entity_poly.entity_id
_entity_poly.type
_entity_poly.pdbx_seq_one_letter_code
_entity_poly.pdbx_strand_id
1 'polypeptide(L)'
;MKYLIVYAHPNPRSFNHAILETISGELKKKKKEFTVRDLYKIGFNPVLSTKDLEAVQNGAVPKDIKKEQSYISKADTLIVIFPIWWSAMPAMLKG
;
A
#
# COMPACT_ATOMS: atom_id res chain seq x y z
N MET A 1 -1.11 3.86 18.41
CA MET A 1 -1.19 2.67 17.55
C MET A 1 -1.93 3.02 16.27
N LYS A 2 -1.17 3.41 15.26
CA LYS A 2 -1.60 3.82 13.94
C LYS A 2 -1.44 2.66 12.96
N TYR A 3 -2.49 2.38 12.22
CA TYR A 3 -2.52 1.27 11.25
C TYR A 3 -2.32 1.81 9.84
N LEU A 4 -1.50 1.12 9.05
CA LEU A 4 -1.41 1.34 7.62
C LEU A 4 -1.94 0.10 6.92
N ILE A 5 -2.95 0.29 6.07
CA ILE A 5 -3.49 -0.76 5.22
C ILE A 5 -2.98 -0.52 3.80
N VAL A 6 -2.17 -1.43 3.28
CA VAL A 6 -1.77 -1.47 1.86
C VAL A 6 -2.70 -2.45 1.15
N TYR A 7 -3.43 -1.96 0.16
CA TYR A 7 -4.45 -2.71 -0.56
C TYR A 7 -4.09 -2.79 -2.05
N ALA A 8 -4.04 -4.00 -2.59
CA ALA A 8 -3.68 -4.27 -3.97
C ALA A 8 -4.71 -5.18 -4.65
N HIS A 9 -5.79 -4.57 -5.17
CA HIS A 9 -6.72 -5.26 -6.05
C HIS A 9 -7.40 -4.27 -7.01
N PRO A 10 -7.49 -4.55 -8.33
CA PRO A 10 -8.06 -3.61 -9.30
C PRO A 10 -9.59 -3.54 -9.28
N ASN A 11 -10.26 -4.64 -8.92
CA ASN A 11 -11.73 -4.72 -8.89
C ASN A 11 -12.29 -4.26 -7.53
N PRO A 12 -13.11 -3.18 -7.46
CA PRO A 12 -13.74 -2.70 -6.23
C PRO A 12 -14.88 -3.60 -5.73
N ARG A 13 -15.29 -4.61 -6.50
CA ARG A 13 -16.29 -5.62 -6.07
C ARG A 13 -15.65 -6.96 -5.70
N SER A 14 -14.34 -6.98 -5.47
CA SER A 14 -13.61 -8.21 -5.13
C SER A 14 -13.83 -8.65 -3.68
N PHE A 15 -13.60 -9.93 -3.40
CA PHE A 15 -13.55 -10.43 -2.02
C PHE A 15 -12.47 -9.72 -1.18
N ASN A 16 -11.33 -9.38 -1.80
CA ASN A 16 -10.30 -8.56 -1.14
C ASN A 16 -10.82 -7.17 -0.76
N HIS A 17 -11.68 -6.56 -1.58
CA HIS A 17 -12.35 -5.30 -1.21
C HIS A 17 -13.27 -5.48 0.00
N ALA A 18 -14.02 -6.58 0.06
CA ALA A 18 -14.84 -6.90 1.24
C ALA A 18 -14.01 -7.06 2.53
N ILE A 19 -12.81 -7.65 2.43
CA ILE A 19 -11.84 -7.73 3.55
C ILE A 19 -11.39 -6.32 3.96
N LEU A 20 -11.02 -5.46 3.01
CA LEU A 20 -10.63 -4.07 3.27
C LEU A 20 -11.74 -3.31 4.03
N GLU A 21 -12.98 -3.40 3.54
CA GLU A 21 -14.13 -2.72 4.16
C GLU A 21 -14.41 -3.24 5.57
N THR A 22 -14.31 -4.56 5.76
CA THR A 22 -14.50 -5.19 7.08
C THR A 22 -13.45 -4.71 8.08
N ILE A 23 -12.16 -4.76 7.72
CA ILE A 23 -11.06 -4.32 8.59
C ILE A 23 -11.16 -2.82 8.88
N SER A 24 -11.37 -2.00 7.85
CA SER A 24 -11.50 -0.55 7.99
C SER A 24 -12.71 -0.17 8.86
N GLY A 25 -13.82 -0.88 8.69
CA GLY A 25 -15.02 -0.74 9.52
C GLY A 25 -14.76 -1.05 11.00
N GLU A 26 -14.05 -2.14 11.30
CA GLU A 26 -13.70 -2.52 12.67
C GLU A 26 -12.72 -1.55 13.32
N LEU A 27 -11.69 -1.10 12.59
CA LEU A 27 -10.75 -0.08 13.09
C LEU A 27 -11.49 1.23 13.41
N LYS A 28 -12.42 1.64 12.54
CA LYS A 28 -13.27 2.82 12.75
C LYS A 28 -14.15 2.67 13.99
N LYS A 29 -14.84 1.54 14.17
CA LYS A 29 -15.68 1.25 15.35
C LYS A 29 -14.86 1.32 16.65
N LYS A 30 -13.64 0.79 16.63
CA LYS A 30 -12.70 0.82 17.76
C LYS A 30 -11.97 2.15 17.93
N LYS A 31 -12.30 3.17 17.15
CA LYS A 31 -11.68 4.51 17.14
C LYS A 31 -10.15 4.44 17.03
N LYS A 32 -9.63 3.50 16.24
CA LYS A 32 -8.21 3.40 15.93
C LYS A 32 -7.87 4.30 14.75
N GLU A 33 -6.71 4.94 14.80
CA GLU A 33 -6.21 5.73 13.67
C GLU A 33 -5.69 4.79 12.57
N PHE A 34 -6.14 4.97 11.33
CA PHE A 34 -5.64 4.18 10.21
C PHE A 34 -5.62 4.96 8.90
N THR A 35 -4.74 4.55 7.99
CA THR A 35 -4.66 5.07 6.62
C THR A 35 -4.73 3.90 5.64
N VAL A 36 -5.50 4.05 4.56
CA VAL A 36 -5.54 3.09 3.44
C VAL A 36 -4.72 3.63 2.27
N ARG A 37 -3.80 2.81 1.75
CA ARG A 37 -3.08 3.01 0.50
C ARG A 37 -3.56 1.95 -0.49
N ASP A 38 -4.60 2.32 -1.24
CA ASP A 38 -5.10 1.54 -2.38
C ASP A 38 -4.20 1.81 -3.58
N LEU A 39 -3.30 0.87 -3.90
CA LEU A 39 -2.24 1.05 -4.88
C LEU A 39 -2.78 1.32 -6.30
N TYR A 40 -3.89 0.66 -6.66
CA TYR A 40 -4.53 0.88 -7.95
C TYR A 40 -5.22 2.25 -8.02
N LYS A 41 -5.91 2.65 -6.94
CA LYS A 41 -6.61 3.94 -6.90
C LYS A 41 -5.67 5.14 -6.86
N ILE A 42 -4.52 5.03 -6.20
CA ILE A 42 -3.53 6.12 -6.16
C ILE A 42 -2.64 6.18 -7.40
N GLY A 43 -2.79 5.25 -8.34
CA GLY A 43 -1.96 5.17 -9.54
C GLY A 43 -0.48 4.93 -9.22
N PHE A 44 -0.20 4.07 -8.24
CA PHE A 44 1.17 3.73 -7.88
C PHE A 44 1.91 3.12 -9.08
N ASN A 45 3.16 3.53 -9.31
CA ASN A 45 4.00 2.94 -10.34
C ASN A 45 4.88 1.83 -9.73
N PRO A 46 4.60 0.54 -10.01
CA PRO A 46 5.38 -0.57 -9.48
C PRO A 46 6.65 -0.86 -10.30
N VAL A 47 6.89 -0.13 -11.39
CA VAL A 47 8.02 -0.39 -12.28
C VAL A 47 9.19 0.50 -11.88
N LEU A 48 10.22 -0.12 -11.30
CA LEU A 48 11.50 0.54 -11.02
C LEU A 48 12.18 0.96 -12.33
N SER A 49 12.50 2.24 -12.44
CA SER A 49 13.14 2.82 -13.63
C SER A 49 14.61 3.20 -13.37
N THR A 50 15.37 3.45 -14.45
CA THR A 50 16.74 3.97 -14.36
C THR A 50 16.80 5.28 -13.58
N LYS A 51 15.79 6.15 -13.73
CA LYS A 51 15.71 7.43 -13.00
C LYS A 51 15.61 7.23 -11.49
N ASP A 52 14.91 6.19 -11.06
CA ASP A 52 14.78 5.87 -9.63
C ASP A 52 16.13 5.39 -9.06
N LEU A 53 16.85 4.56 -9.83
CA LEU A 53 18.20 4.10 -9.45
C LEU A 53 19.19 5.25 -9.35
N GLU A 54 19.20 6.14 -10.35
CA GLU A 54 20.04 7.35 -10.35
C GLU A 54 19.71 8.26 -9.16
N ALA A 55 18.43 8.42 -8.81
CA ALA A 55 18.03 9.19 -7.65
C ALA A 55 18.62 8.59 -6.36
N VAL A 56 18.48 7.28 -6.16
CA VAL A 56 18.99 6.58 -4.98
C VAL A 56 20.52 6.70 -4.88
N GLN A 57 21.25 6.53 -5.99
CA GLN A 57 22.71 6.68 -6.02
C GLN A 57 23.17 8.09 -5.61
N ASN A 58 22.37 9.11 -5.91
CA ASN A 58 22.62 10.50 -5.52
C ASN A 58 22.05 10.87 -4.14
N GLY A 59 21.60 9.89 -3.35
CA GLY A 59 21.01 10.12 -2.02
C GLY A 59 19.64 10.80 -2.05
N ALA A 60 18.97 10.83 -3.20
CA ALA A 60 17.63 11.37 -3.37
C ALA A 60 16.58 10.24 -3.33
N VAL A 61 15.38 10.59 -2.86
CA VAL A 61 14.22 9.68 -2.88
C VAL A 61 13.12 10.35 -3.71
N PRO A 62 12.59 9.67 -4.75
CA PRO A 62 11.43 10.15 -5.51
C PRO A 62 10.27 10.57 -4.60
N LYS A 63 9.53 11.62 -4.98
CA LYS A 63 8.55 12.28 -4.10
C LYS A 63 7.40 11.35 -3.70
N ASP A 64 6.93 10.55 -4.63
CA ASP A 64 5.93 9.50 -4.45
C ASP A 64 6.44 8.41 -3.49
N ILE A 65 7.65 7.90 -3.70
CA ILE A 65 8.26 6.91 -2.80
C ILE A 65 8.43 7.49 -1.39
N LYS A 66 8.92 8.72 -1.26
CA LYS A 66 9.09 9.40 0.04
C LYS A 66 7.77 9.58 0.77
N LYS A 67 6.67 9.83 0.04
CA LYS A 67 5.32 9.92 0.60
C LYS A 67 4.89 8.58 1.21
N GLU A 68 5.07 7.48 0.49
CA GLU A 68 4.73 6.13 0.97
C GLU A 68 5.62 5.68 2.13
N GLN A 69 6.94 5.94 2.07
CA GLN A 69 7.85 5.74 3.20
C GLN A 69 7.37 6.48 4.44
N SER A 70 6.86 7.71 4.30
CA SER A 70 6.31 8.47 5.43
C SER A 70 5.12 7.77 6.10
N TYR A 71 4.26 7.09 5.33
CA TYR A 71 3.16 6.32 5.90
C TYR A 71 3.67 5.10 6.65
N ILE A 72 4.65 4.39 6.08
CA ILE A 72 5.28 3.21 6.69
C ILE A 72 5.95 3.59 8.01
N SER A 73 6.79 4.65 8.02
CA SER A 73 7.51 5.09 9.21
C SER A 73 6.61 5.59 10.35
N LYS A 74 5.39 6.02 10.05
CA LYS A 74 4.40 6.47 11.04
C LYS A 74 3.50 5.34 11.55
N ALA A 75 3.52 4.18 10.91
CA ALA A 75 2.62 3.08 11.24
C ALA A 75 3.22 2.22 12.36
N ASP A 76 2.40 1.93 13.37
CA ASP A 76 2.71 0.94 14.40
C ASP A 76 2.33 -0.48 13.92
N THR A 77 1.47 -0.58 12.91
CA THR A 77 1.03 -1.85 12.34
C THR A 77 0.77 -1.73 10.85
N LEU A 78 1.33 -2.66 10.08
CA LEU A 78 1.11 -2.78 8.65
C LEU A 78 0.17 -3.96 8.37
N ILE A 79 -0.90 -3.71 7.63
CA ILE A 79 -1.84 -4.72 7.13
C ILE A 79 -1.72 -4.71 5.61
N VAL A 80 -1.47 -5.86 4.99
CA VAL A 80 -1.33 -5.97 3.54
C VAL A 80 -2.43 -6.89 3.01
N ILE A 81 -3.28 -6.37 2.13
CA ILE A 81 -4.45 -7.07 1.59
C ILE A 81 -4.27 -7.24 0.08
N PHE A 82 -4.16 -8.49 -0.36
CA PHE A 82 -3.97 -8.83 -1.77
C PHE A 82 -4.43 -10.27 -2.08
N PRO A 83 -4.83 -10.55 -3.32
CA PRO A 83 -5.07 -11.91 -3.78
C PRO A 83 -3.76 -12.63 -4.05
N ILE A 84 -3.71 -13.95 -3.81
CA ILE A 84 -2.59 -14.78 -4.27
C ILE A 84 -2.72 -14.98 -5.78
N TRP A 85 -1.79 -14.42 -6.55
CA TRP A 85 -1.67 -14.59 -7.99
C TRP A 85 -0.32 -15.21 -8.31
N TRP A 86 -0.31 -16.31 -9.06
CA TRP A 86 0.92 -17.06 -9.38
C TRP A 86 1.75 -17.42 -8.14
N SER A 87 1.08 -17.94 -7.10
CA SER A 87 1.68 -18.34 -5.82
C SER A 87 2.31 -17.20 -5.00
N ALA A 88 2.06 -15.92 -5.35
CA ALA A 88 2.62 -14.78 -4.65
C ALA A 88 1.70 -13.54 -4.69
N MET A 89 2.25 -12.38 -4.31
CA MET A 89 1.57 -11.09 -4.39
C MET A 89 1.43 -10.58 -5.83
N PRO A 90 0.43 -9.73 -6.15
CA PRO A 90 0.32 -9.09 -7.46
C PRO A 90 1.57 -8.26 -7.81
N ALA A 91 1.88 -8.13 -9.10
CA ALA A 91 2.98 -7.28 -9.57
C ALA A 91 2.89 -5.83 -9.04
N MET A 92 1.69 -5.28 -8.92
CA MET A 92 1.42 -3.96 -8.33
C MET A 92 1.94 -3.81 -6.90
N LEU A 93 1.92 -4.89 -6.10
CA LEU A 93 2.40 -4.89 -4.72
C LEU A 93 3.87 -5.31 -4.62
N LYS A 94 4.38 -6.05 -5.61
CA LYS A 94 5.76 -6.53 -5.62
C LYS A 94 6.76 -5.43 -5.95
N GLY A 95 6.37 -4.49 -6.81
CA GLY A 95 7.10 -3.26 -7.08
C GLY A 95 6.99 -2.28 -5.92
#